data_AF-A0A9D7XUU6-F1
#
_entry.id   AF-A0A9D7XUU6-F1
#
_cell.length_a   1.000
_cell.length_b   1.000
_cell.length_c   1.000
_cell.angle_alpha   90.00
_cell.angle_beta   90.00
_cell.angle_gamma   90.00
#
_symmetry.space_group_name_H-M   'P 1'
#
loop_
_entity.id
_entity.type
_entity.pdbx_description
1 polymer ?
#
loop_
_entity_poly.entity_id
_entity_poly.type
_entity_poly.pdbx_seq_one_letter_code
_entity_poly.pdbx_strand_id
1 'polypeptide(L)'
;MIIKDIGIYISNGKVFEDAAAGVRFKYSTYTAFWFQTENNRVLIAAKIDNNNFEKGDFSDSKPGKPYVIEDSKVKITYNKDTRFEIVKILEILSDIQLMDAGSLKFQLQLWPINE
;
A
#
# COMPACT_ATOMS: atom_id res chain seq x y z
N MET A 1 12.54 -15.39 -5.10
CA MET A 1 12.07 -14.85 -3.80
C MET A 1 10.55 -14.92 -3.79
N ILE A 2 9.92 -15.44 -2.73
CA ILE A 2 8.47 -15.69 -2.70
C ILE A 2 7.82 -14.73 -1.72
N ILE A 3 6.95 -13.84 -2.21
CA ILE A 3 6.07 -13.02 -1.37
C ILE A 3 4.97 -13.94 -0.83
N LYS A 4 4.61 -13.81 0.46
CA LYS A 4 3.55 -14.63 1.07
C LYS A 4 2.21 -13.90 1.04
N ASP A 5 1.13 -14.61 0.71
CA ASP A 5 -0.25 -14.10 0.67
C ASP A 5 -0.92 -14.03 2.06
N ILE A 6 -0.15 -14.21 3.14
CA ILE A 6 -0.68 -14.31 4.51
C ILE A 6 -0.73 -12.95 5.24
N GLY A 7 -0.48 -11.85 4.54
CA GLY A 7 -0.37 -10.54 5.19
C GLY A 7 -0.37 -9.35 4.25
N ILE A 8 -0.19 -8.17 4.86
CA ILE A 8 -0.12 -6.88 4.19
C ILE A 8 1.20 -6.19 4.49
N TYR A 9 1.75 -5.48 3.51
CA TYR A 9 2.93 -4.64 3.72
C TYR A 9 2.46 -3.22 4.00
N ILE A 10 2.75 -2.70 5.21
CA ILE A 10 2.24 -1.40 5.66
C ILE A 10 3.36 -0.38 5.67
N SER A 11 3.05 0.83 5.19
CA SER A 11 3.97 1.96 5.18
C SER A 11 4.18 2.53 6.58
N ASN A 12 5.30 3.20 6.79
CA ASN A 12 5.38 4.18 7.88
C ASN A 12 4.32 5.28 7.68
N GLY A 13 3.85 5.85 8.79
CA GLY A 13 2.87 6.93 8.77
C GLY A 13 3.44 8.16 8.06
N LYS A 14 2.76 8.63 7.02
CA LYS A 14 3.09 9.88 6.33
C LYS A 14 2.22 10.99 6.89
N VAL A 15 2.84 11.99 7.48
CA VAL A 15 2.15 13.14 8.09
C VAL A 15 1.66 14.08 7.00
N PHE A 16 0.38 14.43 7.07
CA PHE A 16 -0.27 15.46 6.27
C PHE A 16 -0.78 16.55 7.21
N GLU A 17 -0.71 17.79 6.72
CA GLU A 17 -1.33 18.95 7.36
C GLU A 17 -2.43 19.43 6.41
N ASP A 18 -3.63 19.53 6.93
CA ASP A 18 -4.78 20.08 6.21
C ASP A 18 -5.42 21.17 7.06
N ALA A 19 -6.09 22.10 6.38
CA ALA A 19 -6.70 23.26 6.98
C ALA A 19 -8.15 23.37 6.48
N ALA A 20 -9.10 23.10 7.38
CA ALA A 20 -10.52 23.33 7.14
C ALA A 20 -11.08 24.30 8.17
N ALA A 21 -11.89 25.25 7.72
CA ALA A 21 -12.55 26.26 8.56
C ALA A 21 -11.61 27.03 9.52
N GLY A 22 -10.37 27.30 9.11
CA GLY A 22 -9.38 28.03 9.91
C GLY A 22 -8.67 27.20 10.98
N VAL A 23 -8.98 25.91 11.11
CA VAL A 23 -8.31 24.99 12.02
C VAL A 23 -7.33 24.12 11.22
N ARG A 24 -6.08 24.04 11.70
CA ARG A 24 -5.06 23.14 11.17
C ARG A 24 -5.11 21.83 11.92
N PHE A 25 -5.27 20.73 11.19
CA PHE A 25 -5.19 19.38 11.73
C PHE A 25 -4.05 18.62 11.07
N LYS A 26 -3.30 17.92 11.90
CA LYS A 26 -2.26 16.99 11.45
C LYS A 26 -2.77 15.59 11.61
N TYR A 27 -2.68 14.81 10.55
CA TYR A 27 -3.02 13.39 10.57
C TYR A 27 -1.94 12.60 9.83
N SER A 28 -1.74 11.38 10.26
CA SER A 28 -0.87 10.43 9.56
C SER A 28 -1.75 9.59 8.64
N THR A 29 -1.28 9.31 7.44
CA THR A 29 -1.87 8.26 6.60
C THR A 29 -0.87 7.13 6.42
N TYR A 30 -1.40 5.92 6.43
CA TYR A 30 -0.71 4.67 6.23
C TYR A 30 -1.20 4.06 4.93
N THR A 31 -0.30 3.51 4.14
CA THR A 31 -0.62 2.77 2.92
C THR A 31 -0.31 1.30 3.15
N ALA A 32 -1.26 0.43 2.85
CA ALA A 32 -1.08 -1.02 2.93
C ALA A 32 -1.14 -1.63 1.53
N PHE A 33 -0.32 -2.65 1.30
CA PHE A 33 -0.29 -3.45 0.07
C PHE A 33 -0.62 -4.90 0.38
N TRP A 34 -1.58 -5.45 -0.36
CA TRP A 34 -1.91 -6.87 -0.32
C TRP A 34 -1.46 -7.55 -1.61
N PHE A 35 -0.54 -8.50 -1.49
CA PHE A 35 0.04 -9.24 -2.60
C PHE A 35 -0.65 -10.58 -2.76
N GLN A 36 -1.42 -10.72 -3.85
CA GLN A 36 -2.13 -11.93 -4.19
C GLN A 36 -1.34 -12.73 -5.22
N THR A 37 -0.53 -13.65 -4.74
CA THR A 37 0.37 -14.45 -5.57
C THR A 37 -0.37 -15.33 -6.57
N GLU A 38 -1.52 -15.89 -6.19
CA GLU A 38 -2.36 -16.75 -7.04
C GLU A 38 -2.81 -16.04 -8.32
N ASN A 39 -3.03 -14.73 -8.23
CA ASN A 39 -3.51 -13.89 -9.33
C ASN A 39 -2.44 -12.96 -9.88
N ASN A 40 -1.18 -13.13 -9.46
CA ASN A 40 -0.04 -12.26 -9.76
C ASN A 40 -0.37 -10.76 -9.64
N ARG A 41 -1.12 -10.39 -8.58
CA ARG A 41 -1.62 -9.02 -8.42
C ARG A 41 -1.32 -8.39 -7.07
N VAL A 42 -1.31 -7.05 -7.04
CA VAL A 42 -1.18 -6.26 -5.81
C VAL A 42 -2.35 -5.30 -5.68
N LEU A 43 -2.99 -5.29 -4.51
CA LEU A 43 -4.05 -4.37 -4.14
C LEU A 43 -3.55 -3.36 -3.09
N ILE A 44 -4.16 -2.17 -3.06
CA ILE A 44 -3.72 -1.06 -2.21
C ILE A 44 -4.88 -0.53 -1.39
N ALA A 45 -4.61 -0.20 -0.13
CA ALA A 45 -5.50 0.55 0.73
C ALA A 45 -4.75 1.70 1.43
N ALA A 46 -5.45 2.77 1.78
CA ALA A 46 -4.91 3.86 2.59
C ALA A 46 -5.87 4.24 3.71
N LYS A 47 -5.35 4.38 4.93
CA LYS A 47 -6.12 4.73 6.14
C LYS A 47 -5.34 5.67 7.05
N ILE A 48 -6.05 6.35 7.95
CA ILE A 48 -5.44 7.23 8.96
C ILE A 48 -4.92 6.47 10.20
N ASP A 49 -5.33 5.21 10.35
CA ASP A 49 -4.94 4.31 11.43
C ASP A 49 -4.39 3.01 10.82
N ASN A 50 -3.20 2.58 11.27
CA ASN A 50 -2.54 1.38 10.76
C ASN A 50 -3.10 0.07 11.31
N ASN A 51 -3.90 0.10 12.37
CA ASN A 51 -4.46 -1.10 12.99
C ASN A 51 -5.82 -1.51 12.40
N ASN A 52 -6.45 -0.64 11.60
CA ASN A 52 -7.82 -0.82 11.14
C ASN A 52 -7.91 -1.30 9.68
N PHE A 53 -6.87 -1.92 9.12
CA PHE A 53 -6.97 -2.48 7.77
C PHE A 53 -7.76 -3.81 7.78
N GLU A 54 -8.74 -3.90 6.88
CA GLU A 54 -9.66 -5.03 6.72
C GLU A 54 -9.72 -5.47 5.25
N LYS A 55 -10.24 -6.68 4.98
CA LYS A 55 -10.15 -7.29 3.64
C LYS A 55 -10.96 -6.51 2.61
N GLY A 56 -12.10 -5.96 3.04
CA GLY A 56 -12.94 -5.09 2.23
C GLY A 56 -12.29 -3.74 1.89
N ASP A 57 -11.17 -3.38 2.53
CA ASP A 57 -10.46 -2.16 2.15
C ASP A 57 -9.76 -2.28 0.81
N PHE A 58 -9.37 -3.49 0.43
CA PHE A 58 -8.66 -3.82 -0.78
C PHE A 58 -9.66 -4.27 -1.84
N SER A 59 -9.99 -3.39 -2.79
CA SER A 59 -10.90 -3.73 -3.88
C SER A 59 -10.37 -3.20 -5.21
N ASP A 60 -10.67 -3.94 -6.28
CA ASP A 60 -10.40 -3.52 -7.67
C ASP A 60 -11.19 -2.25 -8.07
N SER A 61 -12.21 -1.87 -7.28
CA SER A 61 -13.10 -0.73 -7.54
C SER A 61 -12.68 0.59 -6.87
N LYS A 62 -11.66 0.57 -6.00
CA LYS A 62 -11.09 1.78 -5.39
C LYS A 62 -9.97 2.34 -6.29
N PRO A 63 -9.66 3.65 -6.24
CA PRO A 63 -8.64 4.25 -7.09
C PRO A 63 -7.27 3.54 -6.91
N GLY A 64 -6.92 2.73 -7.90
CA GLY A 64 -5.72 1.88 -7.95
C GLY A 64 -6.01 0.61 -8.74
N LYS A 65 -5.54 0.53 -10.00
CA LYS A 65 -5.72 -0.68 -10.82
C LYS A 65 -4.94 -1.84 -10.20
N PRO A 66 -5.41 -3.10 -10.27
CA PRO A 66 -4.59 -4.24 -9.84
C PRO A 66 -3.27 -4.28 -10.63
N TYR A 67 -2.14 -4.46 -9.94
CA TYR A 67 -0.79 -4.34 -10.51
C TYR A 67 -0.17 -5.66 -10.86
N VAL A 68 0.76 -5.68 -11.82
CA VAL A 68 1.53 -6.86 -12.23
C VAL A 68 2.91 -6.83 -11.54
N ILE A 69 3.35 -7.98 -11.03
CA ILE A 69 4.70 -8.18 -10.50
C ILE A 69 5.63 -8.52 -11.67
N GLU A 70 6.73 -7.77 -11.83
CA GLU A 70 7.74 -7.99 -12.88
C GLU A 70 9.14 -8.00 -12.24
N ASP A 71 9.91 -9.09 -12.45
CA ASP A 71 11.37 -9.15 -12.21
C ASP A 71 11.89 -8.50 -10.90
N SER A 72 11.22 -8.81 -9.77
CA SER A 72 11.55 -8.30 -8.42
C SER A 72 11.17 -6.84 -8.15
N LYS A 73 10.39 -6.23 -9.05
CA LYS A 73 9.82 -4.89 -8.90
C LYS A 73 8.30 -4.94 -8.98
N VAL A 74 7.67 -4.06 -8.23
CA VAL A 74 6.22 -3.88 -8.24
C VAL A 74 5.95 -2.50 -8.80
N LYS A 75 5.33 -2.43 -9.99
CA LYS A 75 4.96 -1.16 -10.60
C LYS A 75 3.50 -0.85 -10.27
N ILE A 76 3.31 0.16 -9.45
CA ILE A 76 2.03 0.67 -8.96
C ILE A 76 1.68 1.96 -9.71
N THR A 77 0.69 1.89 -10.58
CA THR A 77 0.05 3.02 -11.28
C THR A 77 -1.30 3.38 -10.64
N TYR A 78 -1.43 4.50 -9.95
CA TYR A 78 -2.75 4.97 -9.47
C TYR A 78 -3.14 6.28 -10.14
N ASN A 79 -4.43 6.37 -10.50
CA ASN A 79 -5.03 7.54 -11.14
C ASN A 79 -5.71 8.36 -10.05
N LYS A 80 -5.29 9.60 -9.84
CA LYS A 80 -5.76 10.42 -8.72
C LYS A 80 -6.93 11.30 -9.15
N ASP A 81 -8.07 10.76 -9.59
CA ASP A 81 -9.33 11.48 -9.98
C ASP A 81 -9.17 12.79 -10.80
N THR A 82 -7.98 12.96 -11.36
CA THR A 82 -7.43 14.09 -12.07
C THR A 82 -6.50 13.46 -13.09
N ARG A 83 -6.23 14.14 -14.21
CA ARG A 83 -5.56 13.57 -15.39
C ARG A 83 -4.07 13.19 -15.18
N PHE A 84 -3.68 12.86 -13.95
CA PHE A 84 -2.33 12.54 -13.53
C PHE A 84 -2.25 11.08 -13.09
N GLU A 85 -1.40 10.35 -13.81
CA GLU A 85 -0.99 9.00 -13.46
C GLU A 85 0.21 9.08 -12.50
N ILE A 86 0.09 8.49 -11.31
CA ILE A 86 1.23 8.34 -10.41
C ILE A 86 1.76 6.93 -10.53
N VAL A 87 3.01 6.82 -10.99
CA VAL A 87 3.75 5.56 -11.07
C VAL A 87 4.70 5.47 -9.88
N LYS A 88 4.58 4.39 -9.13
CA LYS A 88 5.40 4.05 -7.98
C LYS A 88 6.05 2.70 -8.22
N ILE A 89 7.37 2.62 -8.08
CA ILE A 89 8.13 1.38 -8.26
C ILE A 89 8.63 0.95 -6.89
N LEU A 90 8.20 -0.22 -6.44
CA LEU A 90 8.71 -0.84 -5.22
C LEU A 90 9.74 -1.90 -5.59
N GLU A 91 10.88 -1.91 -4.91
CA GLU A 91 11.86 -2.99 -5.02
C GLU A 91 11.65 -3.96 -3.86
N ILE A 92 11.56 -5.25 -4.17
CA ILE A 92 11.36 -6.29 -3.16
C ILE A 92 12.75 -6.69 -2.63
N LEU A 93 13.07 -6.32 -1.39
CA LEU A 93 14.38 -6.59 -0.78
C LEU A 93 14.43 -7.96 -0.10
N SER A 94 13.32 -8.36 0.52
CA SER A 94 13.14 -9.65 1.17
C SER A 94 11.66 -10.04 1.14
N ASP A 95 11.33 -11.23 1.66
CA ASP A 95 9.94 -11.67 1.84
C ASP A 95 9.16 -10.81 2.85
N ILE A 96 9.83 -9.95 3.62
CA ILE A 96 9.21 -9.10 4.65
C ILE A 96 9.42 -7.59 4.47
N GLN A 97 10.22 -7.16 3.49
CA GLN A 97 10.59 -5.75 3.30
C GLN A 97 10.50 -5.29 1.84
N LEU A 98 9.89 -4.11 1.65
CA LEU A 98 9.82 -3.41 0.36
C LEU A 98 10.45 -2.02 0.45
N MET A 99 11.16 -1.63 -0.61
CA MET A 99 11.81 -0.33 -0.75
C MET A 99 11.07 0.56 -1.75
N ASP A 100 11.01 1.87 -1.48
CA ASP A 100 10.47 2.89 -2.37
C ASP A 100 11.48 4.04 -2.50
N ALA A 101 11.94 4.30 -3.72
CA ALA A 101 12.90 5.37 -4.04
C ALA A 101 14.15 5.38 -3.14
N GLY A 102 14.72 4.21 -2.84
CA GLY A 102 15.94 4.09 -2.03
C GLY A 102 15.75 4.18 -0.51
N SER A 103 14.51 4.18 -0.02
CA SER A 103 14.21 4.12 1.42
C SER A 103 13.35 2.91 1.77
N LEU A 104 13.71 2.19 2.84
CA LEU A 104 12.88 1.13 3.41
C LEU A 104 11.59 1.76 3.93
N LYS A 105 10.45 1.39 3.34
CA LYS A 105 9.18 2.07 3.65
C LYS A 105 8.07 1.15 4.13
N PHE A 106 8.14 -0.14 3.83
CA PHE A 106 7.05 -1.06 4.14
C PHE A 106 7.55 -2.30 4.85
N GLN A 107 6.82 -2.68 5.89
CA GLN A 107 7.07 -3.86 6.70
C GLN A 107 5.87 -4.81 6.59
N LEU A 108 6.15 -6.11 6.47
CA LEU A 108 5.10 -7.12 6.51
C LEU A 108 4.44 -7.12 7.90
N GLN A 109 3.13 -6.95 7.89
CA GLN A 109 2.24 -7.25 8.99
C GLN A 109 1.40 -8.44 8.58
N LEU A 110 1.48 -9.52 9.37
CA LEU A 110 0.60 -10.66 9.16
C LEU A 110 -0.84 -10.18 9.28
N TRP A 111 -1.69 -10.64 8.37
CA TRP A 111 -3.11 -10.48 8.57
C TRP A 111 -3.43 -11.19 9.87
N PRO A 112 -4.13 -10.58 10.85
CA PRO A 112 -4.62 -11.36 11.97
C PRO A 112 -5.53 -12.43 11.39
N ILE A 113 -5.02 -13.66 11.34
CA ILE A 113 -5.80 -14.84 10.98
C ILE A 113 -6.73 -15.06 12.18
N ASN A 114 -7.76 -14.23 12.29
CA ASN A 114 -8.93 -14.59 13.06
C ASN A 114 -9.72 -15.50 12.13
N GLU A 115 -9.42 -16.80 12.24
CA GLU A 115 -10.26 -17.89 11.70
C GLU A 115 -11.71 -17.75 12.19
#